data_AF-D3CWU6-F1
#
_entry.id   AF-D3CWU6-F1
#
_cell.length_a   1.000
_cell.length_b   1.000
_cell.length_c   1.000
_cell.angle_alpha   90.00
_cell.angle_beta   90.00
_cell.angle_gamma   90.00
#
_symmetry.space_group_name_H-M   'P 1'
#
loop_
_entity.id
_entity.type
_entity.pdbx_description
1 polymer ?
#
loop_
_entity_poly.entity_id
_entity_poly.type
_entity_poly.pdbx_seq_one_letter_code
_entity_poly.pdbx_strand_id
1 'polypeptide(L)'
;MSAHITLVATSARVAPGLLTAAAWDLLRSAAVWTACPDHPQAPALREAGVEVSVLVEGEIESWAAGQAEAPAGGAGPLAWLLAAAGASGQVAWLLDPVSPNVVDRALLTAVGGTGADQLARVDQLARVDQLTATRELPGSALLDAVAVMDRLRSPGGCPWDAEQTHTSLAPYLLEEAYEAYQAIEDGDLTELREELGDVLMQVLFHARVAAEAGPGGWDVDDVAAGLSAKLIRRHPHVFADVAVSGADEVVTNWDAIKATEKNRKSVTEGVPLSAPALSLTAKLLRRAGKLGLPLDLALPAGSPAPGASPASAAPAAPTAAPGSAGLTALIAELARGLDADPGAGPAVAERSVGDLLFVAVALAAALDVDAESALRGRARSFRDNLARAEYAALERGVEPRGLDAAGWSALWRSAATSPTATTEPSADGS
;
A
#
# COMPACT_ATOMS: atom_id res chain seq x y z
N MET A 1 54.16 9.52 3.70
CA MET A 1 52.88 9.55 2.97
C MET A 1 51.83 9.97 3.97
N SER A 2 50.95 10.91 3.64
CA SER A 2 49.81 11.23 4.50
C SER A 2 48.89 10.03 4.53
N ALA A 3 48.45 9.62 5.73
CA ALA A 3 47.54 8.50 5.85
C ALA A 3 46.15 8.88 5.31
N HIS A 4 45.46 7.90 4.75
CA HIS A 4 44.19 8.06 4.07
C HIS A 4 43.18 7.12 4.70
N ILE A 5 42.13 7.70 5.27
CA ILE A 5 41.04 6.95 5.90
C ILE A 5 39.84 7.07 4.96
N THR A 6 39.32 5.95 4.50
CA THR A 6 38.11 5.93 3.68
C THR A 6 36.99 5.27 4.47
N LEU A 7 35.92 6.02 4.72
CA LEU A 7 34.70 5.49 5.31
C LEU A 7 33.89 4.78 4.23
N VAL A 8 33.71 3.48 4.38
CA VAL A 8 33.06 2.60 3.42
C VAL A 8 31.61 2.41 3.85
N ALA A 9 30.70 3.13 3.19
CA ALA A 9 29.28 3.04 3.44
C ALA A 9 28.68 1.87 2.65
N THR A 10 28.06 0.92 3.36
CA THR A 10 27.35 -0.22 2.79
C THR A 10 25.87 -0.14 3.17
N SER A 11 25.02 -0.92 2.51
CA SER A 11 23.60 -1.04 2.81
C SER A 11 23.31 -2.47 3.23
N ALA A 12 22.58 -2.63 4.34
CA ALA A 12 22.06 -3.92 4.78
C ALA A 12 20.99 -4.48 3.83
N ARG A 13 20.47 -3.64 2.92
CA ARG A 13 19.48 -4.00 1.89
C ARG A 13 20.12 -4.57 0.62
N VAL A 14 21.46 -4.66 0.57
CA VAL A 14 22.22 -5.19 -0.56
C VAL A 14 22.97 -6.43 -0.10
N ALA A 15 22.85 -7.52 -0.86
CA ALA A 15 23.47 -8.80 -0.52
C ALA A 15 25.00 -8.63 -0.28
N PRO A 16 25.57 -9.30 0.73
CA PRO A 16 27.01 -9.29 0.97
C PRO A 16 27.83 -9.64 -0.28
N GLY A 17 28.90 -8.89 -0.53
CA GLY A 17 29.79 -9.07 -1.67
C GLY A 17 29.41 -8.29 -2.93
N LEU A 18 28.19 -7.74 -3.03
CA LEU A 18 27.77 -6.87 -4.14
C LEU A 18 28.26 -5.43 -3.94
N LEU A 19 29.57 -5.25 -4.00
CA LEU A 19 30.23 -3.96 -3.85
C LEU A 19 30.62 -3.36 -5.21
N THR A 20 30.74 -2.03 -5.28
CA THR A 20 31.31 -1.35 -6.45
C THR A 20 32.76 -1.77 -6.68
N ALA A 21 33.23 -1.70 -7.92
CA ALA A 21 34.63 -2.02 -8.26
C ALA A 21 35.62 -1.22 -7.41
N ALA A 22 35.38 0.08 -7.22
CA ALA A 22 36.22 0.95 -6.39
C ALA A 22 36.26 0.51 -4.91
N ALA A 23 35.15 0.01 -4.36
CA ALA A 23 35.12 -0.53 -3.01
C ALA A 23 35.91 -1.83 -2.90
N TRP A 24 35.79 -2.72 -3.89
CA TRP A 24 36.60 -3.94 -3.95
C TRP A 24 38.09 -3.65 -4.06
N ASP A 25 38.49 -2.68 -4.88
CA ASP A 25 39.90 -2.29 -5.02
C ASP A 25 40.47 -1.73 -3.71
N LEU A 26 39.73 -0.82 -3.06
CA LEU A 26 40.09 -0.26 -1.75
C LEU A 26 40.21 -1.33 -0.67
N LEU A 27 39.20 -2.19 -0.52
CA LEU A 27 39.15 -3.18 0.56
C LEU A 27 40.24 -4.26 0.41
N ARG A 28 40.76 -4.48 -0.80
CA ARG A 28 41.91 -5.36 -1.04
C ARG A 28 43.26 -4.69 -0.83
N SER A 29 43.33 -3.36 -0.86
CA SER A 29 44.60 -2.61 -0.76
C SER A 29 44.81 -1.93 0.59
N ALA A 30 43.77 -1.79 1.42
CA ALA A 30 43.80 -1.09 2.70
C ALA A 30 43.62 -2.03 3.91
N ALA A 31 44.05 -1.59 5.09
CA ALA A 31 43.68 -2.26 6.33
C ALA A 31 42.18 -2.03 6.62
N VAL A 32 41.40 -3.10 6.73
CA VAL A 32 39.94 -3.02 6.88
C VAL A 32 39.53 -3.16 8.34
N TRP A 33 38.83 -2.16 8.85
CA TRP A 33 38.37 -2.09 10.23
C TRP A 33 36.87 -1.84 10.33
N THR A 34 36.25 -2.33 11.40
CA THR A 34 34.86 -2.06 11.74
C THR A 34 34.69 -2.03 13.26
N ALA A 35 33.69 -1.28 13.74
CA ALA A 35 33.22 -1.38 15.13
C ALA A 35 31.93 -2.22 15.25
N CYS A 36 31.50 -2.89 14.16
CA CYS A 36 30.36 -3.80 14.12
C CYS A 36 30.86 -5.24 14.00
N PRO A 37 30.85 -6.05 15.10
CA PRO A 37 31.34 -7.43 15.07
C PRO A 37 30.63 -8.31 14.04
N ASP A 38 29.31 -8.12 13.92
CA ASP A 38 28.43 -8.87 13.02
C ASP A 38 28.17 -8.12 11.71
N HIS A 39 29.13 -7.32 11.24
CA HIS A 39 28.97 -6.51 10.04
C HIS A 39 28.56 -7.38 8.83
N PRO A 40 27.45 -7.07 8.11
CA PRO A 40 26.89 -7.94 7.08
C PRO A 40 27.86 -8.32 5.94
N GLN A 41 28.79 -7.42 5.58
CA GLN A 41 29.78 -7.67 4.54
C GLN A 41 30.99 -8.52 5.01
N ALA A 42 31.20 -8.70 6.32
CA ALA A 42 32.40 -9.34 6.83
C ALA A 42 32.59 -10.80 6.35
N PRO A 43 31.55 -11.66 6.28
CA PRO A 43 31.70 -13.00 5.72
C PRO A 43 32.17 -13.00 4.25
N ALA A 44 31.56 -12.17 3.39
CA ALA A 44 31.90 -12.08 1.98
C ALA A 44 33.32 -11.53 1.75
N LEU A 45 33.75 -10.57 2.59
CA LEU A 45 35.12 -10.05 2.56
C LEU A 45 36.15 -11.12 2.95
N ARG A 46 35.89 -11.88 4.01
CA ARG A 46 36.77 -12.98 4.44
C ARG A 46 36.87 -14.09 3.40
N GLU A 47 35.75 -14.44 2.75
CA GLU A 47 35.74 -15.41 1.64
C GLU A 47 36.60 -14.92 0.46
N ALA A 48 36.60 -13.62 0.19
CA ALA A 48 37.44 -12.98 -0.82
C ALA A 48 38.91 -12.77 -0.39
N GLY A 49 39.31 -13.25 0.79
CA GLY A 49 40.67 -13.12 1.33
C GLY A 49 41.00 -11.76 1.94
N VAL A 50 39.99 -10.93 2.23
CA VAL A 50 40.15 -9.64 2.91
C VAL A 50 39.96 -9.84 4.41
N GLU A 51 41.01 -9.53 5.18
CA GLU A 51 40.94 -9.55 6.64
C GLU A 51 40.16 -8.34 7.15
N VAL A 52 39.12 -8.58 7.95
CA VAL A 52 38.31 -7.52 8.59
C VAL A 52 38.57 -7.57 10.09
N SER A 53 39.26 -6.56 10.60
CA SER A 53 39.55 -6.40 12.02
C SER A 53 38.39 -5.67 12.72
N VAL A 54 37.97 -6.19 13.88
CA VAL A 54 36.88 -5.62 14.68
C VAL A 54 37.46 -4.91 15.89
N LEU A 55 37.05 -3.67 16.14
CA LEU A 55 37.45 -2.93 17.33
C LEU A 55 36.85 -3.60 18.59
N VAL A 56 37.65 -3.79 19.64
CA VAL A 56 37.16 -4.43 20.88
C VAL A 56 36.28 -3.48 21.68
N GLU A 57 35.22 -4.01 22.30
CA GLU A 57 34.16 -3.24 22.98
C GLU A 57 34.70 -2.27 24.05
N GLY A 58 35.73 -2.67 24.80
CA GLY A 58 36.38 -1.81 25.79
C GLY A 58 37.12 -0.60 25.21
N GLU A 59 37.54 -0.65 23.94
CA GLU A 59 38.12 0.52 23.24
C GLU A 59 37.03 1.51 22.80
N ILE A 60 35.87 1.00 22.38
CA ILE A 60 34.68 1.80 22.01
C ILE A 60 34.15 2.56 23.24
N GLU A 61 34.00 1.88 24.37
CA GLU A 61 33.54 2.48 25.63
C GLU A 61 34.53 3.54 26.14
N SER A 62 35.83 3.26 26.05
CA SER A 62 36.88 4.20 26.42
C SER A 62 36.89 5.46 25.54
N TRP A 63 36.55 5.34 24.25
CA TRP A 63 36.35 6.51 23.37
C TRP A 63 35.06 7.26 23.69
N ALA A 64 33.96 6.56 23.94
CA ALA A 64 32.68 7.17 24.32
C ALA A 64 32.81 7.99 25.62
N ALA A 65 33.63 7.53 26.56
CA ALA A 65 33.91 8.20 27.82
C ALA A 65 34.98 9.31 27.71
N GLY A 66 35.62 9.50 26.54
CA GLY A 66 36.72 10.46 26.36
C GLY A 66 38.02 10.08 27.07
N GLN A 67 38.20 8.79 27.40
CA GLN A 67 39.29 8.27 28.24
C GLN A 67 40.39 7.55 27.44
N ALA A 68 40.19 7.22 26.16
CA ALA A 68 41.21 6.48 25.41
C ALA A 68 42.25 7.38 24.73
N GLU A 69 43.51 7.04 24.99
CA GLU A 69 44.69 7.57 24.31
C GLU A 69 45.01 6.68 23.09
N ALA A 70 45.28 7.29 21.93
CA ALA A 70 45.81 6.56 20.78
C ALA A 70 47.23 6.06 21.09
N PRO A 71 47.71 4.98 20.44
CA PRO A 71 49.04 4.41 20.66
C PRO A 71 50.21 5.39 20.47
N ALA A 72 49.96 6.57 19.87
CA ALA A 72 50.93 7.62 19.57
C ALA A 72 50.63 8.98 20.25
N GLY A 73 49.75 9.02 21.26
CA GLY A 73 49.53 10.23 22.08
C GLY A 73 48.50 11.25 21.55
N GLY A 74 47.65 10.87 20.60
CA GLY A 74 46.48 11.65 20.17
C GLY A 74 45.19 11.09 20.79
N ALA A 75 44.19 11.92 21.10
CA ALA A 75 42.91 11.44 21.63
C ALA A 75 41.88 11.21 20.50
N GLY A 76 41.16 10.09 20.55
CA GLY A 76 39.99 9.81 19.73
C GLY A 76 40.19 8.90 18.50
N PRO A 77 39.09 8.49 17.84
CA PRO A 77 39.07 7.41 16.85
C PRO A 77 39.92 7.68 15.61
N LEU A 78 39.99 8.94 15.17
CA LEU A 78 40.80 9.32 14.01
C LEU A 78 42.31 9.13 14.26
N ALA A 79 42.80 9.56 15.43
CA ALA A 79 44.22 9.42 15.79
C ALA A 79 44.62 7.94 15.94
N TRP A 80 43.69 7.11 16.41
CA TRP A 80 43.88 5.67 16.46
C TRP A 80 43.92 5.04 15.07
N LEU A 81 42.97 5.39 14.18
CA LEU A 81 42.96 4.86 12.80
C LEU A 81 44.19 5.30 12.01
N LEU A 82 44.69 6.51 12.25
CA LEU A 82 45.95 6.99 11.72
C LEU A 82 47.14 6.10 12.11
N ALA A 83 47.18 5.65 13.36
CA ALA A 83 48.18 4.69 13.81
C ALA A 83 47.96 3.30 13.19
N ALA A 84 46.70 2.87 13.03
CA ALA A 84 46.33 1.60 12.43
C ALA A 84 46.64 1.51 10.92
N ALA A 85 46.76 2.64 10.21
CA ALA A 85 47.13 2.67 8.79
C ALA A 85 48.48 2.01 8.48
N GLY A 86 49.39 1.97 9.46
CA GLY A 86 50.68 1.30 9.36
C GLY A 86 51.49 1.71 8.12
N ALA A 87 52.17 0.75 7.48
CA ALA A 87 53.02 1.01 6.32
C ALA A 87 52.23 1.27 5.02
N SER A 88 50.96 0.84 4.94
CA SER A 88 50.10 1.04 3.77
C SER A 88 49.68 2.51 3.62
N GLY A 89 49.58 3.23 4.74
CA GLY A 89 49.02 4.56 4.79
C GLY A 89 47.54 4.61 4.39
N GLN A 90 46.84 3.48 4.28
CA GLN A 90 45.41 3.42 3.91
C GLN A 90 44.61 2.58 4.90
N VAL A 91 43.49 3.12 5.36
CA VAL A 91 42.51 2.42 6.21
C VAL A 91 41.15 2.52 5.55
N ALA A 92 40.47 1.37 5.44
CA ALA A 92 39.07 1.30 5.06
C ALA A 92 38.24 1.02 6.32
N TRP A 93 37.41 1.98 6.72
CA TRP A 93 36.51 1.82 7.85
C TRP A 93 35.11 1.41 7.34
N LEU A 94 34.70 0.17 7.60
CA LEU A 94 33.35 -0.30 7.31
C LEU A 94 32.39 0.28 8.33
N LEU A 95 31.48 1.15 7.88
CA LEU A 95 30.44 1.73 8.71
C LEU A 95 29.35 0.69 9.00
N ASP A 96 28.84 0.64 10.23
CA ASP A 96 27.66 -0.16 10.54
C ASP A 96 26.45 0.31 9.69
N PRO A 97 25.91 -0.53 8.79
CA PRO A 97 24.85 -0.12 7.88
C PRO A 97 23.45 -0.16 8.50
N VAL A 98 23.32 -0.65 9.74
CA VAL A 98 22.03 -0.82 10.45
C VAL A 98 21.93 0.14 11.62
N SER A 99 22.95 0.19 12.48
CA SER A 99 22.95 0.98 13.71
C SER A 99 24.31 1.67 13.94
N PRO A 100 24.60 2.78 13.24
CA PRO A 100 25.85 3.52 13.41
C PRO A 100 26.16 3.85 14.87
N ASN A 101 27.28 3.33 15.37
CA ASN A 101 27.68 3.50 16.76
C ASN A 101 28.33 4.88 17.00
N VAL A 102 28.84 5.11 18.22
CA VAL A 102 29.51 6.38 18.58
C VAL A 102 30.75 6.67 17.73
N VAL A 103 31.50 5.63 17.34
CA VAL A 103 32.69 5.75 16.48
C VAL A 103 32.30 6.11 15.06
N ASP A 104 31.32 5.41 14.48
CA ASP A 104 30.80 5.71 13.15
C ASP A 104 30.32 7.14 13.04
N ARG A 105 29.54 7.61 14.02
CA ARG A 105 29.04 8.99 14.07
C ARG A 105 30.17 10.02 14.21
N ALA A 106 31.19 9.73 15.03
CA ALA A 106 32.36 10.60 15.17
C ALA A 106 33.15 10.70 13.85
N LEU A 107 33.35 9.60 13.15
CA LEU A 107 34.05 9.57 11.85
C LEU A 107 33.23 10.25 10.74
N LEU A 108 31.92 10.02 10.67
CA LEU A 108 31.03 10.70 9.72
C LEU A 108 31.01 12.22 9.94
N THR A 109 31.04 12.66 11.20
CA THR A 109 31.14 14.09 11.52
C THR A 109 32.48 14.68 11.05
N ALA A 110 33.57 13.91 11.09
CA ALA A 110 34.86 14.35 10.56
C ALA A 110 34.88 14.53 9.03
N VAL A 111 34.02 13.81 8.30
CA VAL A 111 33.82 13.99 6.85
C VAL A 111 32.93 15.20 6.52
N GLY A 112 31.95 15.51 7.38
CA GLY A 112 30.94 16.55 7.14
C GLY A 112 31.08 17.87 7.94
N GLY A 113 32.03 17.96 8.88
CA GLY A 113 32.11 19.06 9.83
C GLY A 113 32.61 20.38 9.24
N THR A 114 32.08 21.49 9.74
CA THR A 114 32.50 22.89 9.47
C THR A 114 33.24 23.51 10.67
N GLY A 115 33.69 22.69 11.63
CA GLY A 115 34.46 23.14 12.80
C GLY A 115 35.91 23.49 12.44
N ALA A 116 36.19 24.79 12.28
CA ALA A 116 37.46 25.32 11.78
C ALA A 116 38.72 24.78 12.49
N ASP A 117 38.67 24.55 13.81
CA ASP A 117 39.85 24.13 14.59
C ASP A 117 40.13 22.62 14.55
N GLN A 118 39.09 21.79 14.38
CA GLN A 118 39.24 20.33 14.34
C GLN A 118 39.54 19.86 12.92
N LEU A 119 38.85 20.39 11.91
CA LEU A 119 39.17 20.11 10.50
C LEU A 119 40.57 20.58 10.12
N ALA A 120 41.04 21.73 10.60
CA ALA A 120 42.40 22.20 10.32
C ALA A 120 43.49 21.26 10.86
N ARG A 121 43.22 20.52 11.96
CA ARG A 121 44.15 19.49 12.49
C ARG A 121 44.03 18.16 11.75
N VAL A 122 42.82 17.76 11.35
CA VAL A 122 42.58 16.54 10.57
C VAL A 122 43.19 16.66 9.18
N ASP A 123 42.94 17.76 8.47
CA ASP A 123 43.43 18.04 7.13
C ASP A 123 44.98 18.12 7.06
N GLN A 124 45.64 18.39 8.18
CA GLN A 124 47.11 18.38 8.31
C GLN A 124 47.72 16.99 8.60
N LEU A 125 46.93 15.99 9.03
CA LEU A 125 47.41 14.68 9.48
C LEU A 125 46.87 13.49 8.67
N ALA A 126 45.63 13.56 8.17
CA ALA A 126 44.98 12.51 7.38
C ALA A 126 43.96 13.08 6.41
N ARG A 127 43.88 12.52 5.21
CA ARG A 127 42.71 12.74 4.36
C ARG A 127 41.63 11.73 4.75
N VAL A 128 40.40 12.21 5.01
CA VAL A 128 39.24 11.35 5.27
C VAL A 128 38.25 11.51 4.12
N ASP A 129 38.03 10.43 3.36
CA ASP A 129 37.03 10.39 2.29
C ASP A 129 35.90 9.42 2.66
N GLN A 130 34.76 9.52 1.96
CA GLN A 130 33.68 8.55 2.04
C GLN A 130 33.48 7.87 0.68
N LEU A 131 33.31 6.55 0.70
CA LEU A 131 33.03 5.72 -0.46
C LEU A 131 31.70 4.99 -0.26
N THR A 132 30.73 5.25 -1.14
CA THR A 132 29.50 4.46 -1.22
C THR A 132 29.79 3.13 -1.92
N ALA A 133 29.91 2.06 -1.13
CA ALA A 133 30.31 0.75 -1.60
C ALA A 133 29.17 -0.05 -2.21
N THR A 134 27.93 0.19 -1.80
CA THR A 134 26.73 -0.46 -2.34
C THR A 134 25.75 0.59 -2.84
N ARG A 135 25.04 0.30 -3.94
CA ARG A 135 23.96 1.16 -4.44
C ARG A 135 22.62 0.50 -4.15
N GLU A 136 21.74 1.22 -3.47
CA GLU A 136 20.39 0.73 -3.23
C GLU A 136 19.57 0.78 -4.52
N LEU A 137 18.77 -0.27 -4.73
CA LEU A 137 17.81 -0.32 -5.81
C LEU A 137 16.50 0.33 -5.37
N PRO A 138 15.73 0.93 -6.29
CA PRO A 138 14.37 1.38 -6.00
C PRO A 138 13.55 0.23 -5.39
N GLY A 139 12.86 0.50 -4.28
CA GLY A 139 12.09 -0.49 -3.53
C GLY A 139 12.86 -1.24 -2.44
N SER A 140 14.18 -0.98 -2.26
CA SER A 140 15.00 -1.60 -1.21
C SER A 140 14.40 -1.46 0.20
N ALA A 141 13.72 -0.35 0.49
CA ALA A 141 13.09 -0.09 1.79
C ALA A 141 11.99 -1.10 2.16
N LEU A 142 11.45 -1.85 1.19
CA LEU A 142 10.53 -2.96 1.49
C LEU A 142 11.20 -4.06 2.31
N LEU A 143 12.51 -4.28 2.15
CA LEU A 143 13.25 -5.28 2.92
C LEU A 143 13.25 -4.95 4.41
N ASP A 144 13.31 -3.66 4.77
CA ASP A 144 13.22 -3.23 6.16
C ASP A 144 11.81 -3.50 6.72
N ALA A 145 10.77 -3.20 5.95
CA ALA A 145 9.39 -3.47 6.37
C ALA A 145 9.15 -4.98 6.60
N VAL A 146 9.69 -5.82 5.73
CA VAL A 146 9.67 -7.29 5.89
C VAL A 146 10.40 -7.71 7.17
N ALA A 147 11.59 -7.18 7.42
CA ALA A 147 12.36 -7.50 8.62
C ALA A 147 11.68 -7.01 9.91
N VAL A 148 11.05 -5.82 9.88
CA VAL A 148 10.26 -5.30 11.01
C VAL A 148 9.08 -6.20 11.30
N MET A 149 8.30 -6.60 10.28
CA MET A 149 7.18 -7.52 10.46
C MET A 149 7.63 -8.88 11.01
N ASP A 150 8.73 -9.43 10.50
CA ASP A 150 9.30 -10.67 11.02
C ASP A 150 9.68 -10.53 12.50
N ARG A 151 10.32 -9.42 12.88
CA ARG A 151 10.69 -9.15 14.27
C ARG A 151 9.48 -8.99 15.18
N LEU A 152 8.45 -8.28 14.72
CA LEU A 152 7.21 -8.05 15.48
C LEU A 152 6.51 -9.37 15.83
N ARG A 153 6.45 -10.33 14.90
CA ARG A 153 5.79 -11.62 15.12
C ARG A 153 6.67 -12.72 15.72
N SER A 154 7.99 -12.56 15.69
CA SER A 154 8.93 -13.55 16.25
C SER A 154 9.00 -13.50 17.79
N PRO A 155 9.50 -14.56 18.46
CA PRO A 155 9.67 -14.56 19.91
C PRO A 155 10.43 -13.33 20.45
N GLY A 156 9.87 -12.71 21.49
CA GLY A 156 10.37 -11.44 22.03
C GLY A 156 9.95 -10.19 21.24
N GLY A 157 9.08 -10.35 20.24
CA GLY A 157 8.36 -9.27 19.56
C GLY A 157 7.07 -8.86 20.27
N CYS A 158 6.11 -8.35 19.52
CA CYS A 158 4.84 -7.85 20.02
C CYS A 158 3.84 -9.00 20.25
N PRO A 159 3.28 -9.15 21.47
CA PRO A 159 2.32 -10.22 21.76
C PRO A 159 1.03 -10.13 20.94
N TRP A 160 0.52 -8.92 20.70
CA TRP A 160 -0.69 -8.73 19.90
C TRP A 160 -0.45 -9.16 18.45
N ASP A 161 0.71 -8.79 17.88
CA ASP A 161 1.05 -9.18 16.52
C ASP A 161 1.13 -10.69 16.42
N ALA A 162 1.83 -11.37 17.33
CA ALA A 162 1.98 -12.82 17.32
C ALA A 162 0.64 -13.60 17.36
N GLU A 163 -0.37 -13.10 18.07
CA GLU A 163 -1.68 -13.76 18.21
C GLU A 163 -2.58 -13.64 16.96
N GLN A 164 -2.28 -12.73 16.04
CA GLN A 164 -3.13 -12.50 14.88
C GLN A 164 -3.11 -13.67 13.88
N THR A 165 -4.24 -13.86 13.22
CA THR A 165 -4.49 -14.88 12.19
C THR A 165 -5.08 -14.22 10.94
N HIS A 166 -5.12 -14.92 9.80
CA HIS A 166 -5.78 -14.39 8.60
C HIS A 166 -7.23 -13.93 8.85
N THR A 167 -7.97 -14.64 9.70
CA THR A 167 -9.37 -14.33 9.99
C THR A 167 -9.49 -13.08 10.87
N SER A 168 -8.61 -12.91 11.86
CA SER A 168 -8.65 -11.72 12.73
C SER A 168 -8.18 -10.45 12.01
N LEU A 169 -7.33 -10.59 11.00
CA LEU A 169 -6.81 -9.48 10.19
C LEU A 169 -7.76 -9.05 9.06
N ALA A 170 -8.67 -9.91 8.63
CA ALA A 170 -9.54 -9.64 7.48
C ALA A 170 -10.38 -8.34 7.58
N PRO A 171 -10.91 -7.94 8.76
CA PRO A 171 -11.58 -6.66 8.92
C PRO A 171 -10.65 -5.47 8.67
N TYR A 172 -9.44 -5.51 9.23
CA TYR A 172 -8.44 -4.44 9.08
C TYR A 172 -8.02 -4.28 7.62
N LEU A 173 -7.73 -5.38 6.91
CA LEU A 173 -7.44 -5.32 5.46
C LEU A 173 -8.54 -4.62 4.65
N LEU A 174 -9.81 -4.78 5.05
CA LEU A 174 -10.91 -4.11 4.37
C LEU A 174 -11.00 -2.63 4.76
N GLU A 175 -10.71 -2.30 6.01
CA GLU A 175 -10.64 -0.93 6.54
C GLU A 175 -9.57 -0.12 5.83
N GLU A 176 -8.30 -0.57 5.83
CA GLU A 176 -7.18 0.14 5.16
C GLU A 176 -7.45 0.32 3.65
N ALA A 177 -8.09 -0.67 3.02
CA ALA A 177 -8.45 -0.58 1.61
C ALA A 177 -9.52 0.48 1.34
N TYR A 178 -10.42 0.74 2.29
CA TYR A 178 -11.41 1.80 2.20
C TYR A 178 -10.86 3.17 2.55
N GLU A 179 -9.93 3.26 3.49
CA GLU A 179 -9.24 4.51 3.82
C GLU A 179 -8.35 4.95 2.65
N ALA A 180 -7.58 4.03 2.05
CA ALA A 180 -6.87 4.30 0.80
C ALA A 180 -7.82 4.73 -0.34
N TYR A 181 -8.98 4.09 -0.47
CA TYR A 181 -9.99 4.48 -1.45
C TYR A 181 -10.56 5.88 -1.17
N GLN A 182 -10.80 6.22 0.09
CA GLN A 182 -11.27 7.54 0.49
C GLN A 182 -10.24 8.62 0.17
N ALA A 183 -8.96 8.39 0.48
CA ALA A 183 -7.88 9.31 0.15
C ALA A 183 -7.80 9.61 -1.36
N ILE A 184 -8.07 8.61 -2.21
CA ILE A 184 -8.21 8.81 -3.67
C ILE A 184 -9.41 9.69 -4.00
N GLU A 185 -10.57 9.45 -3.41
CA GLU A 185 -11.77 10.26 -3.66
C GLU A 185 -11.62 11.71 -3.20
N ASP A 186 -10.89 11.93 -2.12
CA ASP A 186 -10.65 13.24 -1.53
C ASP A 186 -9.45 13.96 -2.20
N GLY A 187 -8.67 13.25 -3.01
CA GLY A 187 -7.51 13.79 -3.73
C GLY A 187 -6.30 14.06 -2.84
N ASP A 188 -6.26 13.47 -1.65
CA ASP A 188 -5.18 13.64 -0.68
C ASP A 188 -4.05 12.64 -0.94
N LEU A 189 -2.97 13.12 -1.56
CA LEU A 189 -1.81 12.29 -1.88
C LEU A 189 -0.93 11.98 -0.66
N THR A 190 -1.04 12.74 0.43
CA THR A 190 -0.29 12.50 1.66
C THR A 190 -0.94 11.35 2.40
N GLU A 191 -2.25 11.46 2.64
CA GLU A 191 -3.05 10.39 3.25
C GLU A 191 -2.96 9.11 2.40
N LEU A 192 -3.11 9.21 1.08
CA LEU A 192 -3.01 8.05 0.20
C LEU A 192 -1.68 7.29 0.37
N ARG A 193 -0.58 8.00 0.63
CA ARG A 193 0.72 7.34 0.86
C ARG A 193 0.75 6.59 2.19
N GLU A 194 0.14 7.16 3.23
CA GLU A 194 0.01 6.53 4.55
C GLU A 194 -0.83 5.25 4.45
N GLU A 195 -2.02 5.37 3.88
CA GLU A 195 -2.98 4.27 3.73
C GLU A 195 -2.47 3.15 2.82
N LEU A 196 -1.73 3.47 1.76
CA LEU A 196 -1.05 2.46 0.94
C LEU A 196 0.04 1.73 1.73
N GLY A 197 0.64 2.39 2.72
CA GLY A 197 1.53 1.81 3.71
C GLY A 197 0.82 0.79 4.60
N ASP A 198 -0.38 1.11 5.08
CA ASP A 198 -1.17 0.20 5.91
C ASP A 198 -1.74 -0.99 5.13
N VAL A 199 -2.19 -0.77 3.90
CA VAL A 199 -2.51 -1.86 2.97
C VAL A 199 -1.29 -2.77 2.73
N LEU A 200 -0.10 -2.19 2.55
CA LEU A 200 1.15 -2.96 2.44
C LEU A 200 1.44 -3.72 3.73
N MET A 201 1.27 -3.10 4.91
CA MET A 201 1.44 -3.75 6.20
C MET A 201 0.55 -5.00 6.29
N GLN A 202 -0.71 -4.92 5.88
CA GLN A 202 -1.61 -6.08 5.86
C GLN A 202 -1.09 -7.21 4.94
N VAL A 203 -0.55 -6.88 3.76
CA VAL A 203 0.09 -7.88 2.88
C VAL A 203 1.27 -8.57 3.56
N LEU A 204 2.15 -7.80 4.21
CA LEU A 204 3.30 -8.33 4.96
C LEU A 204 2.85 -9.23 6.12
N PHE A 205 1.81 -8.81 6.82
CA PHE A 205 1.25 -9.53 7.96
C PHE A 205 0.68 -10.89 7.53
N HIS A 206 -0.16 -10.92 6.50
CA HIS A 206 -0.70 -12.16 5.95
C HIS A 206 0.41 -13.07 5.42
N ALA A 207 1.42 -12.51 4.74
CA ALA A 207 2.57 -13.30 4.28
C ALA A 207 3.37 -13.91 5.44
N ARG A 208 3.58 -13.17 6.54
CA ARG A 208 4.29 -13.68 7.70
C ARG A 208 3.52 -14.79 8.42
N VAL A 209 2.20 -14.64 8.58
CA VAL A 209 1.31 -15.69 9.11
C VAL A 209 1.34 -16.95 8.24
N ALA A 210 1.38 -16.80 6.92
CA ALA A 210 1.45 -17.93 6.00
C ALA A 210 2.81 -18.67 6.08
N ALA A 211 3.91 -17.95 6.28
CA ALA A 211 5.23 -18.54 6.45
C ALA A 211 5.34 -19.39 7.73
N GLU A 212 4.55 -19.07 8.77
CA GLU A 212 4.50 -19.83 10.04
C GLU A 212 3.75 -21.17 9.91
N ALA A 213 2.99 -21.39 8.83
CA ALA A 213 2.19 -22.60 8.64
C ALA A 213 3.02 -23.88 8.39
N GLY A 214 4.34 -23.79 8.31
CA GLY A 214 5.25 -24.92 8.16
C GLY A 214 5.36 -25.42 6.70
N PRO A 215 5.56 -26.73 6.46
CA PRO A 215 5.74 -27.27 5.12
C PRO A 215 4.52 -27.00 4.22
N GLY A 216 4.69 -26.15 3.21
CA GLY A 216 3.61 -25.69 2.32
C GLY A 216 3.08 -24.29 2.63
N GLY A 217 3.60 -23.63 3.66
CA GLY A 217 3.50 -22.19 3.84
C GLY A 217 4.19 -21.43 2.70
N TRP A 218 3.91 -20.13 2.63
CA TRP A 218 4.46 -19.20 1.64
C TRP A 218 4.72 -17.86 2.32
N ASP A 219 5.60 -17.06 1.75
CA ASP A 219 6.01 -15.78 2.33
C ASP A 219 5.80 -14.59 1.38
N VAL A 220 6.37 -13.44 1.73
CA VAL A 220 6.23 -12.20 0.95
C VAL A 220 6.95 -12.31 -0.40
N ASP A 221 8.03 -13.09 -0.48
CA ASP A 221 8.79 -13.28 -1.71
C ASP A 221 7.99 -14.18 -2.68
N ASP A 222 7.29 -15.20 -2.17
CA ASP A 222 6.35 -15.98 -2.96
C ASP A 222 5.21 -15.11 -3.53
N VAL A 223 4.66 -14.20 -2.73
CA VAL A 223 3.64 -13.23 -3.17
C VAL A 223 4.19 -12.33 -4.28
N ALA A 224 5.37 -11.75 -4.07
CA ALA A 224 6.02 -10.85 -5.02
C ALA A 224 6.41 -11.56 -6.32
N ALA A 225 6.95 -12.78 -6.24
CA ALA A 225 7.30 -13.61 -7.39
C ALA A 225 6.06 -13.99 -8.19
N GLY A 226 4.99 -14.43 -7.51
CA GLY A 226 3.70 -14.74 -8.12
C GLY A 226 3.07 -13.54 -8.81
N LEU A 227 3.14 -12.35 -8.20
CA LEU A 227 2.67 -11.10 -8.79
C LEU A 227 3.49 -10.75 -10.04
N SER A 228 4.82 -10.73 -9.93
CA SER A 228 5.74 -10.35 -11.01
C SER A 228 5.61 -11.27 -12.22
N ALA A 229 5.64 -12.59 -12.01
CA ALA A 229 5.47 -13.56 -13.08
C ALA A 229 4.11 -13.42 -13.79
N LYS A 230 3.04 -13.13 -13.02
CA LYS A 230 1.70 -12.87 -13.56
C LYS A 230 1.65 -11.57 -14.37
N LEU A 231 2.27 -10.49 -13.89
CA LEU A 231 2.30 -9.22 -14.61
C LEU A 231 3.12 -9.33 -15.90
N ILE A 232 4.30 -9.94 -15.87
CA ILE A 232 5.13 -10.18 -17.06
C ILE A 232 4.35 -10.98 -18.11
N ARG A 233 3.78 -12.13 -17.71
CA ARG A 233 3.04 -13.03 -18.61
C ARG A 233 1.82 -12.35 -19.23
N ARG A 234 1.12 -11.49 -18.50
CA ARG A 234 -0.09 -10.81 -18.98
C ARG A 234 0.16 -9.49 -19.70
N HIS A 235 1.40 -9.02 -19.77
CA HIS A 235 1.82 -7.89 -20.59
C HIS A 235 2.83 -8.32 -21.67
N PRO A 236 2.48 -9.25 -22.58
CA PRO A 236 3.38 -9.66 -23.65
C PRO A 236 3.71 -8.54 -24.63
N HIS A 237 2.95 -7.44 -24.60
CA HIS A 237 3.24 -6.23 -25.38
C HIS A 237 4.31 -5.33 -24.76
N VAL A 238 4.70 -5.59 -23.51
CA VAL A 238 5.83 -4.92 -22.84
C VAL A 238 7.04 -5.86 -22.77
N PHE A 239 6.80 -7.15 -22.49
CA PHE A 239 7.86 -8.11 -22.15
C PHE A 239 8.09 -9.19 -23.23
N ALA A 240 7.42 -9.12 -24.38
CA ALA A 240 7.58 -10.03 -25.51
C ALA A 240 7.24 -9.29 -26.83
N ASP A 241 6.87 -10.03 -27.87
CA ASP A 241 6.76 -9.50 -29.25
C ASP A 241 5.31 -9.18 -29.69
N VAL A 242 4.36 -8.99 -28.76
CA VAL A 242 2.97 -8.69 -29.11
C VAL A 242 2.81 -7.18 -29.34
N ALA A 243 2.48 -6.75 -30.55
CA ALA A 243 2.09 -5.37 -30.79
C ALA A 243 0.63 -5.13 -30.38
N VAL A 244 0.36 -3.94 -29.83
CA VAL A 244 -1.00 -3.45 -29.54
C VAL A 244 -1.12 -2.00 -30.03
N SER A 245 -2.31 -1.62 -30.48
CA SER A 245 -2.64 -0.30 -31.02
C SER A 245 -3.21 0.67 -29.98
N GLY A 246 -3.60 0.19 -28.79
CA GLY A 246 -4.14 1.01 -27.72
C GLY A 246 -4.62 0.21 -26.50
N ALA A 247 -5.15 0.92 -25.51
CA ALA A 247 -5.57 0.35 -24.22
C ALA A 247 -6.67 -0.72 -24.35
N ASP A 248 -7.61 -0.56 -25.29
CA ASP A 248 -8.71 -1.52 -25.50
C ASP A 248 -8.19 -2.90 -25.94
N GLU A 249 -7.15 -2.90 -26.78
CA GLU A 249 -6.50 -4.12 -27.23
C GLU A 249 -5.69 -4.78 -26.10
N VAL A 250 -5.08 -3.97 -25.22
CA VAL A 250 -4.43 -4.46 -23.99
C VAL A 250 -5.45 -5.16 -23.08
N VAL A 251 -6.62 -4.55 -22.85
CA VAL A 251 -7.69 -5.15 -22.02
C VAL A 251 -8.19 -6.45 -22.63
N THR A 252 -8.37 -6.49 -23.95
CA THR A 252 -8.80 -7.69 -24.68
C THR A 252 -7.78 -8.82 -24.53
N ASN A 253 -6.49 -8.53 -24.75
CA ASN A 253 -5.41 -9.50 -24.60
C ASN A 253 -5.30 -10.00 -23.16
N TRP A 254 -5.44 -9.11 -22.19
CA TRP A 254 -5.43 -9.45 -20.77
C TRP A 254 -6.55 -10.43 -20.39
N ASP A 255 -7.77 -10.16 -20.85
CA ASP A 255 -8.92 -11.03 -20.60
C ASP A 255 -8.78 -12.39 -21.27
N ALA A 256 -8.23 -12.45 -22.49
CA ALA A 256 -7.94 -13.70 -23.19
C ALA A 256 -6.91 -14.56 -22.44
N ILE A 257 -5.79 -13.99 -22.02
CA ILE A 257 -4.75 -14.70 -21.25
C ILE A 257 -5.34 -15.23 -19.93
N LYS A 258 -6.12 -14.41 -19.23
CA LYS A 258 -6.78 -14.79 -17.98
C LYS A 258 -7.81 -15.92 -18.15
N ALA A 259 -8.51 -15.96 -19.29
CA ALA A 259 -9.45 -17.04 -19.59
C ALA A 259 -8.72 -18.38 -19.73
N THR A 260 -7.59 -18.40 -20.45
CA THR A 260 -6.75 -19.59 -20.63
C THR A 260 -6.14 -20.09 -19.31
N GLU A 261 -5.63 -19.19 -18.47
CA GLU A 261 -4.98 -19.56 -17.20
C GLU A 261 -5.92 -20.23 -16.19
N LYS A 262 -7.18 -19.77 -16.11
CA LYS A 262 -8.06 -20.14 -14.99
C LYS A 262 -8.95 -21.36 -15.26
N ASN A 263 -8.93 -21.88 -16.49
CA ASN A 263 -9.75 -23.03 -16.94
C ASN A 263 -11.15 -23.08 -16.32
N ARG A 264 -11.82 -21.92 -16.28
CA ARG A 264 -13.06 -21.74 -15.53
C ARG A 264 -14.20 -22.45 -16.23
N LYS A 265 -15.03 -23.18 -15.47
CA LYS A 265 -16.25 -23.80 -16.02
C LYS A 265 -17.41 -22.81 -16.12
N SER A 266 -17.38 -21.76 -15.29
CA SER A 266 -18.39 -20.70 -15.30
C SER A 266 -17.74 -19.30 -15.31
N VAL A 267 -18.39 -18.36 -16.01
CA VAL A 267 -18.02 -16.94 -15.97
C VAL A 267 -18.15 -16.35 -14.57
N THR A 268 -18.94 -16.93 -13.66
CA THR A 268 -19.08 -16.47 -12.27
C THR A 268 -17.95 -16.95 -11.35
N GLU A 269 -17.13 -17.92 -11.77
CA GLU A 269 -16.05 -18.45 -10.92
C GLU A 269 -15.00 -17.36 -10.56
N GLY A 270 -14.61 -17.32 -9.28
CA GLY A 270 -13.73 -16.29 -8.74
C GLY A 270 -14.31 -14.88 -8.80
N VAL A 271 -15.64 -14.74 -8.64
CA VAL A 271 -16.27 -13.51 -8.17
C VAL A 271 -16.38 -13.60 -6.64
N PRO A 272 -15.79 -12.66 -5.87
CA PRO A 272 -15.90 -12.68 -4.42
C PRO A 272 -17.31 -12.31 -4.00
N LEU A 273 -18.08 -13.27 -3.47
CA LEU A 273 -19.46 -13.05 -3.03
C LEU A 273 -19.55 -12.20 -1.75
N SER A 274 -18.44 -12.03 -1.04
CA SER A 274 -18.33 -11.13 0.11
C SER A 274 -18.10 -9.66 -0.27
N ALA A 275 -17.96 -9.35 -1.56
CA ALA A 275 -17.84 -7.96 -2.01
C ALA A 275 -19.13 -7.17 -1.73
N PRO A 276 -19.05 -5.83 -1.61
CA PRO A 276 -20.22 -4.97 -1.51
C PRO A 276 -21.25 -5.27 -2.60
N ALA A 277 -22.53 -5.25 -2.24
CA ALA A 277 -23.60 -5.81 -3.06
C ALA A 277 -23.72 -5.12 -4.44
N LEU A 278 -23.52 -3.80 -4.52
CA LEU A 278 -23.62 -3.07 -5.79
C LEU A 278 -22.43 -3.42 -6.69
N SER A 279 -21.21 -3.41 -6.13
CA SER A 279 -19.99 -3.85 -6.82
C SER A 279 -20.05 -5.30 -7.29
N LEU A 280 -20.57 -6.21 -6.45
CA LEU A 280 -20.80 -7.61 -6.77
C LEU A 280 -21.76 -7.75 -7.95
N THR A 281 -22.90 -7.08 -7.88
CA THR A 281 -23.94 -7.09 -8.92
C THR A 281 -23.40 -6.54 -10.25
N ALA A 282 -22.75 -5.39 -10.23
CA ALA A 282 -22.15 -4.78 -11.42
C ALA A 282 -21.11 -5.72 -12.07
N LYS A 283 -20.33 -6.43 -11.24
CA LYS A 283 -19.34 -7.41 -11.71
C LYS A 283 -20.01 -8.64 -12.34
N LEU A 284 -21.09 -9.15 -11.76
CA LEU A 284 -21.85 -10.26 -12.32
C LEU A 284 -22.53 -9.88 -13.65
N LEU A 285 -23.20 -8.73 -13.71
CA LEU A 285 -23.81 -8.19 -14.93
C LEU A 285 -22.77 -8.02 -16.05
N ARG A 286 -21.61 -7.43 -15.75
CA ARG A 286 -20.53 -7.28 -16.73
C ARG A 286 -20.02 -8.63 -17.26
N ARG A 287 -19.88 -9.63 -16.39
CA ARG A 287 -19.41 -10.97 -16.81
C ARG A 287 -20.47 -11.71 -17.63
N ALA A 288 -21.74 -11.58 -17.26
CA ALA A 288 -22.86 -12.12 -18.03
C ALA A 288 -22.93 -11.48 -19.42
N GLY A 289 -22.79 -10.15 -19.52
CA GLY A 289 -22.72 -9.44 -20.79
C GLY A 289 -21.53 -9.88 -21.66
N LYS A 290 -20.35 -10.11 -21.07
CA LYS A 290 -19.17 -10.67 -21.79
C LYS A 290 -19.40 -12.09 -22.32
N LEU A 291 -20.26 -12.87 -21.68
CA LEU A 291 -20.69 -14.18 -22.18
C LEU A 291 -21.68 -14.07 -23.35
N GLY A 292 -22.24 -12.87 -23.58
CA GLY A 292 -23.31 -12.63 -24.52
C GLY A 292 -24.71 -12.90 -23.96
N LEU A 293 -24.89 -13.00 -22.63
CA LEU A 293 -26.22 -13.09 -22.04
C LEU A 293 -27.00 -11.79 -22.33
N PRO A 294 -28.14 -11.86 -23.04
CA PRO A 294 -29.01 -10.72 -23.24
C PRO A 294 -29.46 -10.11 -21.90
N LEU A 295 -29.40 -8.78 -21.78
CA LEU A 295 -29.69 -8.09 -20.52
C LEU A 295 -31.13 -8.32 -20.06
N ASP A 296 -32.08 -8.41 -20.97
CA ASP A 296 -33.49 -8.72 -20.70
C ASP A 296 -33.69 -10.07 -19.98
N LEU A 297 -32.82 -11.07 -20.24
CA LEU A 297 -32.84 -12.34 -19.50
C LEU A 297 -32.24 -12.23 -18.09
N ALA A 298 -31.35 -11.26 -17.87
CA ALA A 298 -30.74 -11.04 -16.56
C ALA A 298 -31.62 -10.19 -15.64
N LEU A 299 -32.50 -9.37 -16.21
CA LEU A 299 -33.41 -8.51 -15.45
C LEU A 299 -34.58 -9.31 -14.89
N PRO A 300 -35.09 -8.94 -13.70
CA PRO A 300 -36.31 -9.52 -13.17
C PRO A 300 -37.48 -9.25 -14.12
N ALA A 301 -38.38 -10.23 -14.27
CA ALA A 301 -39.56 -10.06 -15.08
C ALA A 301 -40.47 -9.00 -14.45
N GLY A 302 -40.83 -7.98 -15.22
CA GLY A 302 -41.91 -7.07 -14.86
C GLY A 302 -43.22 -7.84 -14.67
N SER A 303 -44.01 -7.48 -13.67
CA SER A 303 -45.37 -8.03 -13.56
C SER A 303 -46.19 -7.51 -14.73
N PRO A 304 -46.78 -8.37 -15.57
CA PRO A 304 -47.66 -7.89 -16.63
C PRO A 304 -48.75 -7.03 -16.00
N ALA A 305 -48.95 -5.83 -16.54
CA ALA A 305 -49.95 -4.89 -16.05
C ALA A 305 -51.31 -5.61 -15.82
N PRO A 306 -52.02 -5.32 -14.72
CA PRO A 306 -53.28 -6.00 -14.44
C PRO A 306 -54.28 -5.73 -15.59
N GLY A 307 -54.56 -6.77 -16.39
CA GLY A 307 -55.41 -6.70 -17.58
C GLY A 307 -54.79 -7.25 -18.88
N ALA A 308 -53.49 -7.56 -18.92
CA ALA A 308 -52.89 -8.23 -20.07
C ALA A 308 -53.21 -9.73 -20.06
N SER A 309 -53.98 -10.20 -21.04
CA SER A 309 -54.32 -11.61 -21.22
C SER A 309 -53.06 -12.42 -21.58
N PRO A 310 -52.81 -13.61 -20.98
CA PRO A 310 -51.62 -14.42 -21.24
C PRO A 310 -51.55 -15.01 -22.67
N ALA A 311 -52.55 -14.73 -23.51
CA ALA A 311 -52.68 -15.28 -24.86
C ALA A 311 -52.02 -14.44 -25.98
N SER A 312 -51.38 -13.29 -25.69
CA SER A 312 -50.68 -12.48 -26.72
C SER A 312 -49.15 -12.47 -26.60
N ALA A 313 -48.57 -13.22 -25.66
CA ALA A 313 -47.12 -13.39 -25.57
C ALA A 313 -46.61 -14.35 -26.65
N ALA A 314 -46.62 -13.90 -27.90
CA ALA A 314 -45.69 -14.43 -28.89
C ALA A 314 -44.27 -14.23 -28.35
N PRO A 315 -43.32 -15.16 -28.60
CA PRO A 315 -41.93 -14.91 -28.25
C PRO A 315 -41.49 -13.66 -29.01
N ALA A 316 -41.30 -12.56 -28.29
CA ALA A 316 -40.74 -11.36 -28.86
C ALA A 316 -39.38 -11.76 -29.46
N ALA A 317 -39.18 -11.45 -30.75
CA ALA A 317 -37.86 -11.51 -31.37
C ALA A 317 -36.85 -10.79 -30.45
N PRO A 318 -35.57 -11.20 -30.41
CA PRO A 318 -34.59 -10.63 -29.49
C PRO A 318 -34.57 -9.11 -29.64
N THR A 319 -35.25 -8.43 -28.72
CA THR A 319 -35.33 -6.98 -28.71
C THR A 319 -33.96 -6.48 -28.31
N ALA A 320 -33.48 -5.42 -28.96
CA ALA A 320 -32.28 -4.73 -28.52
C ALA A 320 -32.31 -4.55 -27.00
N ALA A 321 -31.20 -4.84 -26.32
CA ALA A 321 -31.10 -4.74 -24.87
C ALA A 321 -31.72 -3.41 -24.40
N PRO A 322 -32.53 -3.41 -23.32
CA PRO A 322 -33.19 -2.20 -22.89
C PRO A 322 -32.14 -1.12 -22.63
N GLY A 323 -32.22 -0.03 -23.40
CA GLY A 323 -31.43 1.17 -23.12
C GLY A 323 -31.83 1.77 -21.77
N SER A 324 -31.14 2.84 -21.36
CA SER A 324 -31.39 3.52 -20.08
C SER A 324 -32.88 3.84 -19.85
N ALA A 325 -33.59 4.29 -20.89
CA ALA A 325 -35.04 4.56 -20.81
C ALA A 325 -35.89 3.32 -20.47
N GLY A 326 -35.54 2.15 -21.02
CA GLY A 326 -36.24 0.89 -20.71
C GLY A 326 -35.98 0.43 -19.27
N LEU A 327 -34.75 0.59 -18.79
CA LEU A 327 -34.38 0.30 -17.41
C LEU A 327 -35.08 1.24 -16.42
N THR A 328 -35.20 2.53 -16.74
CA THR A 328 -35.97 3.49 -15.94
C THR A 328 -37.46 3.12 -15.86
N ALA A 329 -38.05 2.67 -16.97
CA ALA A 329 -39.44 2.21 -16.98
C ALA A 329 -39.64 0.96 -16.11
N LEU A 330 -38.71 0.00 -16.16
CA LEU A 330 -38.74 -1.20 -15.32
C LEU A 330 -38.61 -0.86 -13.83
N ILE A 331 -37.74 0.07 -13.46
CA ILE A 331 -37.65 0.58 -12.07
C ILE A 331 -39.00 1.12 -11.60
N ALA A 332 -39.66 1.95 -12.43
CA ALA A 332 -40.97 2.52 -12.10
C ALA A 332 -42.08 1.46 -12.01
N GLU A 333 -41.96 0.35 -12.74
CA GLU A 333 -42.87 -0.79 -12.65
C GLU A 333 -42.66 -1.60 -11.36
N LEU A 334 -41.42 -1.98 -11.06
CA LEU A 334 -41.06 -2.69 -9.83
C LEU A 334 -41.44 -1.88 -8.58
N ALA A 335 -41.20 -0.57 -8.59
CA ALA A 335 -41.60 0.32 -7.51
C ALA A 335 -43.12 0.34 -7.29
N ARG A 336 -43.92 0.39 -8.36
CA ARG A 336 -45.40 0.31 -8.24
C ARG A 336 -45.88 -1.06 -7.72
N GLY A 337 -45.16 -2.13 -8.05
CA GLY A 337 -45.44 -3.48 -7.55
C GLY A 337 -45.30 -3.60 -6.03
N LEU A 338 -44.35 -2.87 -5.43
CA LEU A 338 -44.15 -2.82 -3.98
C LEU A 338 -45.37 -2.19 -3.25
N ASP A 339 -45.99 -1.17 -3.83
CA ASP A 339 -47.15 -0.50 -3.25
C ASP A 339 -48.46 -1.31 -3.40
N ALA A 340 -48.51 -2.23 -4.37
CA ALA A 340 -49.73 -2.96 -4.73
C ALA A 340 -50.04 -4.14 -3.79
N ASP A 341 -49.07 -4.64 -3.04
CA ASP A 341 -49.26 -5.72 -2.05
C ASP A 341 -48.66 -5.35 -0.67
N PRO A 342 -49.30 -4.44 0.07
CA PRO A 342 -48.84 -4.04 1.41
C PRO A 342 -48.96 -5.16 2.46
N GLY A 343 -49.57 -6.31 2.10
CA GLY A 343 -49.66 -7.51 2.93
C GLY A 343 -48.61 -8.58 2.60
N ALA A 344 -47.72 -8.31 1.64
CA ALA A 344 -46.65 -9.22 1.26
C ALA A 344 -45.80 -9.59 2.47
N GLY A 345 -45.57 -10.90 2.67
CA GLY A 345 -44.70 -11.38 3.74
C GLY A 345 -43.27 -10.83 3.59
N PRO A 346 -42.49 -10.68 4.68
CA PRO A 346 -41.16 -10.04 4.67
C PRO A 346 -40.21 -10.54 3.56
N ALA A 347 -40.22 -11.85 3.29
CA ALA A 347 -39.37 -12.44 2.26
C ALA A 347 -39.75 -12.04 0.82
N VAL A 348 -41.03 -11.72 0.55
CA VAL A 348 -41.49 -11.24 -0.76
C VAL A 348 -41.06 -9.78 -0.95
N ALA A 349 -41.20 -8.96 0.09
CA ALA A 349 -40.72 -7.58 0.08
C ALA A 349 -39.20 -7.51 -0.12
N GLU A 350 -38.43 -8.34 0.59
CA GLU A 350 -36.97 -8.40 0.46
C GLU A 350 -36.53 -8.73 -0.98
N ARG A 351 -37.14 -9.75 -1.60
CA ARG A 351 -36.84 -10.08 -3.01
C ARG A 351 -37.18 -8.95 -3.96
N SER A 352 -38.33 -8.31 -3.78
CA SER A 352 -38.80 -7.22 -4.66
C SER A 352 -37.91 -5.98 -4.54
N VAL A 353 -37.41 -5.67 -3.34
CA VAL A 353 -36.40 -4.62 -3.13
C VAL A 353 -35.06 -5.02 -3.76
N GLY A 354 -34.66 -6.28 -3.64
CA GLY A 354 -33.48 -6.82 -4.30
C GLY A 354 -33.54 -6.65 -5.83
N ASP A 355 -34.67 -6.97 -6.44
CA ASP A 355 -34.93 -6.78 -7.87
C ASP A 355 -34.81 -5.31 -8.27
N LEU A 356 -35.41 -4.39 -7.50
CA LEU A 356 -35.31 -2.96 -7.74
C LEU A 356 -33.85 -2.46 -7.71
N LEU A 357 -33.08 -2.88 -6.68
CA LEU A 357 -31.67 -2.52 -6.54
C LEU A 357 -30.82 -3.11 -7.68
N PHE A 358 -31.11 -4.35 -8.10
CA PHE A 358 -30.43 -4.99 -9.21
C PHE A 358 -30.61 -4.21 -10.53
N VAL A 359 -31.85 -3.80 -10.84
CA VAL A 359 -32.14 -2.98 -12.03
C VAL A 359 -31.50 -1.60 -11.92
N ALA A 360 -31.44 -1.00 -10.72
CA ALA A 360 -30.74 0.27 -10.51
C ALA A 360 -29.24 0.16 -10.82
N VAL A 361 -28.58 -0.94 -10.44
CA VAL A 361 -27.18 -1.20 -10.81
C VAL A 361 -27.02 -1.40 -12.31
N ALA A 362 -27.95 -2.11 -12.96
CA ALA A 362 -27.95 -2.26 -14.42
C ALA A 362 -28.10 -0.90 -15.13
N LEU A 363 -28.95 0.00 -14.62
CA LEU A 363 -29.09 1.36 -15.12
C LEU A 363 -27.81 2.17 -14.93
N ALA A 364 -27.19 2.11 -13.76
CA ALA A 364 -25.92 2.80 -13.50
C ALA A 364 -24.84 2.34 -14.49
N ALA A 365 -24.71 1.02 -14.72
CA ALA A 365 -23.78 0.48 -15.70
C ALA A 365 -24.09 0.94 -17.14
N ALA A 366 -25.36 1.04 -17.53
CA ALA A 366 -25.76 1.56 -18.83
C ALA A 366 -25.48 3.07 -19.02
N LEU A 367 -25.28 3.80 -17.91
CA LEU A 367 -24.91 5.20 -17.89
C LEU A 367 -23.41 5.42 -17.65
N ASP A 368 -22.60 4.35 -17.63
CA ASP A 368 -21.17 4.38 -17.30
C ASP A 368 -20.88 4.96 -15.92
N VAL A 369 -21.75 4.68 -14.95
CA VAL A 369 -21.64 5.10 -13.55
C VAL A 369 -21.35 3.90 -12.67
N ASP A 370 -20.32 3.99 -11.81
CA ASP A 370 -20.12 3.02 -10.74
C ASP A 370 -21.18 3.21 -9.65
N ALA A 371 -22.05 2.21 -9.48
CA ALA A 371 -23.18 2.27 -8.56
C ALA A 371 -22.75 2.36 -7.08
N GLU A 372 -21.63 1.75 -6.71
CA GLU A 372 -21.11 1.76 -5.35
C GLU A 372 -20.62 3.16 -4.97
N SER A 373 -19.75 3.74 -5.81
CA SER A 373 -19.25 5.10 -5.65
C SER A 373 -20.38 6.12 -5.67
N ALA A 374 -21.37 5.96 -6.57
CA ALA A 374 -22.52 6.85 -6.64
C ALA A 374 -23.34 6.87 -5.33
N LEU A 375 -23.64 5.69 -4.77
CA LEU A 375 -24.38 5.60 -3.51
C LEU A 375 -23.54 6.13 -2.32
N ARG A 376 -22.23 5.84 -2.29
CA ARG A 376 -21.31 6.41 -1.29
C ARG A 376 -21.28 7.93 -1.34
N GLY A 377 -21.12 8.52 -2.52
CA GLY A 377 -21.14 9.98 -2.70
C GLY A 377 -22.45 10.60 -2.19
N ARG A 378 -23.58 9.95 -2.46
CA ARG A 378 -24.89 10.39 -1.94
C ARG A 378 -24.98 10.28 -0.42
N ALA A 379 -24.45 9.21 0.18
CA ALA A 379 -24.42 9.00 1.61
C ALA A 379 -23.52 10.03 2.32
N ARG A 380 -22.33 10.33 1.77
CA ARG A 380 -21.44 11.41 2.25
C ARG A 380 -22.17 12.76 2.24
N SER A 381 -22.78 13.10 1.11
CA SER A 381 -23.57 14.33 0.99
C SER A 381 -24.73 14.40 1.99
N PHE A 382 -25.38 13.27 2.30
CA PHE A 382 -26.41 13.21 3.34
C PHE A 382 -25.85 13.49 4.72
N ARG A 383 -24.75 12.81 5.10
CA ARG A 383 -24.04 13.01 6.36
C ARG A 383 -23.65 14.47 6.54
N ASP A 384 -23.03 15.07 5.53
CA ASP A 384 -22.53 16.45 5.61
C ASP A 384 -23.68 17.46 5.73
N ASN A 385 -24.77 17.24 4.99
CA ASN A 385 -25.98 18.07 5.12
C ASN A 385 -26.63 17.93 6.49
N LEU A 386 -26.70 16.70 7.03
CA LEU A 386 -27.25 16.45 8.35
C LEU A 386 -26.42 17.14 9.43
N ALA A 387 -25.09 16.94 9.41
CA ALA A 387 -24.18 17.56 10.36
C ALA A 387 -24.29 19.10 10.33
N ARG A 388 -24.30 19.70 9.13
CA ARG A 388 -24.51 21.16 8.98
C ARG A 388 -25.84 21.62 9.54
N ALA A 389 -26.93 20.88 9.30
CA ALA A 389 -28.25 21.21 9.84
C ALA A 389 -28.29 21.09 11.37
N GLU A 390 -27.64 20.07 11.94
CA GLU A 390 -27.52 19.88 13.39
C GLU A 390 -26.72 21.02 14.04
N TYR A 391 -25.55 21.36 13.50
CA TYR A 391 -24.76 22.49 14.00
C TYR A 391 -25.55 23.81 13.93
N ALA A 392 -26.25 24.07 12.81
CA ALA A 392 -27.09 25.26 12.68
C ALA A 392 -28.28 25.29 13.65
N ALA A 393 -28.82 24.13 14.06
CA ALA A 393 -29.84 24.06 15.11
C ALA A 393 -29.26 24.45 16.47
N LEU A 394 -28.09 23.89 16.80
CA LEU A 394 -27.40 24.12 18.07
C LEU A 394 -26.94 25.58 18.21
N GLU A 395 -26.43 26.19 17.15
CA GLU A 395 -26.09 27.62 17.12
C GLU A 395 -27.29 28.53 17.39
N ARG A 396 -28.51 28.07 17.06
CA ARG A 396 -29.77 28.77 17.34
C ARG A 396 -30.33 28.43 18.73
N GLY A 397 -29.61 27.66 19.54
CA GLY A 397 -30.05 27.21 20.85
C GLY A 397 -31.19 26.18 20.80
N VAL A 398 -31.35 25.48 19.67
CA VAL A 398 -32.41 24.48 19.47
C VAL A 398 -31.80 23.08 19.47
N GLU A 399 -32.30 22.20 20.33
CA GLU A 399 -31.91 20.80 20.36
C GLU A 399 -32.46 20.09 19.10
N PRO A 400 -31.61 19.42 18.28
CA PRO A 400 -32.06 18.78 17.03
C PRO A 400 -33.21 17.78 17.21
N ARG A 401 -33.22 17.05 18.34
CA ARG A 401 -34.28 16.08 18.67
C ARG A 401 -35.65 16.74 18.91
N GLY A 402 -35.67 18.04 19.22
CA GLY A 402 -36.88 18.82 19.45
C GLY A 402 -37.45 19.47 18.18
N LEU A 403 -36.78 19.34 17.03
CA LEU A 403 -37.24 19.91 15.77
C LEU A 403 -38.41 19.12 15.19
N ASP A 404 -39.44 19.85 14.75
CA ASP A 404 -40.49 19.28 13.90
C ASP A 404 -40.03 19.21 12.42
N ALA A 405 -40.87 18.63 11.57
CA ALA A 405 -40.56 18.48 10.15
C ALA A 405 -40.31 19.82 9.43
N ALA A 406 -40.98 20.89 9.86
CA ALA A 406 -40.81 22.23 9.29
C ALA A 406 -39.47 22.84 9.68
N GLY A 407 -39.07 22.70 10.95
CA GLY A 407 -37.78 23.10 11.48
C GLY A 407 -36.63 22.39 10.77
N TRP A 408 -36.71 21.06 10.63
CA TRP A 408 -35.75 20.28 9.85
C TRP A 408 -35.69 20.74 8.39
N SER A 409 -36.84 20.95 7.73
CA SER A 409 -36.90 21.40 6.34
C SER A 409 -36.29 22.78 6.11
N ALA A 410 -36.35 23.68 7.10
CA ALA A 410 -35.74 24.99 7.03
C ALA A 410 -34.21 24.92 7.15
N LEU A 411 -33.71 24.16 8.14
CA LEU A 411 -32.27 23.99 8.39
C LEU A 411 -31.61 23.20 7.26
N TRP A 412 -32.26 22.14 6.77
CA TRP A 412 -31.77 21.31 5.67
C TRP A 412 -31.60 22.09 4.37
N ARG A 413 -32.59 22.92 4.00
CA ARG A 413 -32.48 23.77 2.80
C ARG A 413 -31.30 24.75 2.91
N SER A 414 -31.12 25.35 4.08
CA SER A 414 -29.98 26.23 4.35
C SER A 414 -28.65 25.49 4.24
N ALA A 415 -28.56 24.27 4.79
CA ALA A 415 -27.36 23.44 4.77
C ALA A 415 -26.99 22.94 3.36
N ALA A 416 -27.98 22.66 2.52
CA ALA A 416 -27.77 22.18 1.15
C ALA A 416 -27.34 23.28 0.16
N THR A 417 -27.59 24.55 0.47
CA THR A 417 -27.27 25.70 -0.40
C THR A 417 -25.93 26.38 -0.08
N SER A 418 -25.35 26.12 1.09
CA SER A 418 -24.06 26.68 1.48
C SER A 418 -22.92 25.85 0.88
N PRO A 419 -22.03 26.41 0.04
CA PRO A 419 -20.87 25.69 -0.44
C PRO A 419 -20.00 25.27 0.75
N THR A 420 -19.44 24.07 0.68
CA THR A 420 -18.51 23.53 1.68
C THR A 420 -17.32 24.48 1.79
N ALA A 421 -17.27 25.31 2.83
CA ALA A 421 -16.04 26.00 3.17
C ALA A 421 -15.10 24.93 3.72
N THR A 422 -14.04 24.62 2.98
CA THR A 422 -12.89 23.88 3.50
C THR A 422 -12.34 24.70 4.66
N THR A 423 -12.65 24.28 5.89
CA THR A 423 -12.01 24.81 7.08
C THR A 423 -10.59 24.27 7.12
N GLU A 424 -9.65 24.97 6.49
CA GLU A 424 -8.25 24.88 6.91
C GLU A 424 -8.17 25.39 8.36
N PRO A 425 -7.55 24.65 9.29
CA PRO A 425 -7.35 25.17 10.63
C PRO A 425 -6.32 26.30 10.54
N SER A 426 -6.72 27.50 10.99
CA SER A 426 -5.83 28.64 11.13
C SER A 426 -4.65 28.26 12.03
N ALA A 427 -3.47 28.15 11.43
CA ALA A 427 -2.21 28.17 12.16
C ALA A 427 -1.98 29.59 12.68
N ASP A 428 -2.59 29.90 13.83
CA ASP A 428 -2.17 31.02 14.68
C ASP A 428 -2.67 30.80 16.11
N GLY A 429 -1.74 30.62 17.04
CA GLY A 429 -2.08 30.33 18.43
C GLY A 429 -0.91 30.11 19.39
N SER A 430 0.07 31.04 19.39
CA SER A 430 1.03 31.39 20.46
C SER A 430 2.09 30.38 20.93
#